data_AF-A0A7J7T3I2-F1
#
_entry.id   AF-A0A7J7T3I2-F1
#
_cell.length_a   1.000
_cell.length_b   1.000
_cell.length_c   1.000
_cell.angle_alpha   90.00
_cell.angle_beta   90.00
_cell.angle_gamma   90.00
#
_symmetry.space_group_name_H-M   'P 1'
#
loop_
_entity.id
_entity.type
_entity.pdbx_description
1 polymer ?
#
loop_
_entity_poly.entity_id
_entity_poly.type
_entity_poly.pdbx_seq_one_letter_code
_entity_poly.pdbx_strand_id
1 'polypeptide(L)'
;MEKLVQEAQDKTEQLECLKKENGQLFLSLKEQRKHQQKLEKTVEELKQQEAIATKKEQELTAQLSTHEKEMEKLVQEAQDKTEQLEYLKKENGQLFLSLKEQRKHQQKLEKTVEELKQQEAIATKKEQELTDENFDLSKRLSENKMICIVLQREKERLEGENDLLKRDNFRLMSYMGLDFDSLPFQVPTSDQGGAGQNPGLVFGNPYFGIQESSAPSLRTIKKCPTCKSNLADDVFDHISQQHPMETLSLDCPICDKSFSANEKQIFEDHVFCHTL
;
A
#
# COMPACT_ATOMS: atom_id res chain seq x y z
N MET A 1 -115.33 101.00 -10.38
CA MET A 1 -114.04 101.33 -11.01
C MET A 1 -112.85 100.95 -10.13
N GLU A 2 -112.86 101.21 -8.81
CA GLU A 2 -111.75 100.87 -7.91
C GLU A 2 -111.34 99.38 -7.89
N LYS A 3 -112.29 98.43 -7.93
CA LYS A 3 -111.95 96.99 -7.99
C LYS A 3 -111.12 96.59 -9.23
N LEU A 4 -111.40 97.20 -10.38
CA LEU A 4 -110.66 96.91 -11.63
C LEU A 4 -109.26 97.53 -11.63
N VAL A 5 -109.08 98.68 -10.95
CA VAL A 5 -107.78 99.33 -10.78
C VAL A 5 -106.91 98.53 -9.82
N GLN A 6 -107.46 98.08 -8.69
CA GLN A 6 -106.75 97.22 -7.73
C GLN A 6 -106.34 95.89 -8.37
N GLU A 7 -107.24 95.24 -9.13
CA GLU A 7 -106.93 93.97 -9.79
C GLU A 7 -105.88 94.11 -10.91
N ALA A 8 -105.84 95.26 -11.60
CA ALA A 8 -104.77 95.57 -12.55
C ALA A 8 -103.44 95.83 -11.84
N GLN A 9 -103.46 96.49 -10.68
CA GLN A 9 -102.27 96.72 -9.84
C GLN A 9 -101.70 95.40 -9.30
N ASP A 10 -102.55 94.54 -8.73
CA ASP A 10 -102.15 93.22 -8.21
C ASP A 10 -101.56 92.33 -9.32
N LYS A 11 -102.14 92.35 -10.53
CA LYS A 11 -101.60 91.63 -11.70
C LYS A 11 -100.26 92.20 -12.16
N THR A 12 -100.05 93.50 -12.02
CA THR A 12 -98.78 94.16 -12.39
C THR A 12 -97.67 93.78 -11.39
N GLU A 13 -97.98 93.78 -10.10
CA GLU A 13 -97.07 93.34 -9.04
C GLU A 13 -96.72 91.85 -9.16
N GLN A 14 -97.70 90.99 -9.47
CA GLN A 14 -97.47 89.57 -9.74
C GLN A 14 -96.54 89.35 -10.94
N LEU A 15 -96.73 90.12 -12.03
CA LEU A 15 -95.85 90.07 -13.20
C LEU A 15 -94.41 90.48 -12.88
N GLU A 16 -94.24 91.47 -12.00
CA GLU A 16 -92.92 91.94 -11.58
C GLU A 16 -92.22 90.93 -10.66
N CYS A 17 -92.96 90.28 -9.74
CA CYS A 17 -92.46 89.15 -8.94
C CYS A 17 -92.04 87.96 -9.82
N LEU A 18 -92.88 87.55 -10.77
CA LEU A 18 -92.58 86.47 -11.70
C LEU A 18 -91.34 86.77 -12.57
N LYS A 19 -91.14 88.03 -12.97
CA LYS A 19 -89.92 88.45 -13.68
C LYS A 19 -88.66 88.30 -12.81
N LYS A 20 -88.73 88.68 -11.53
CA LYS A 20 -87.60 88.52 -10.60
C LYS A 20 -87.27 87.05 -10.37
N GLU A 21 -88.28 86.21 -10.13
CA GLU A 21 -88.10 84.75 -10.00
C GLU A 21 -87.50 84.14 -11.27
N ASN A 22 -88.01 84.48 -12.46
CA ASN A 22 -87.45 84.00 -13.72
C ASN A 22 -85.99 84.44 -13.91
N GLY A 23 -85.65 85.66 -13.50
CA GLY A 23 -84.27 86.15 -13.52
C GLY A 23 -83.34 85.35 -12.59
N GLN A 24 -83.79 85.05 -11.38
CA GLN A 24 -83.05 84.22 -10.43
C GLN A 24 -82.90 82.77 -10.92
N LEU A 25 -83.97 82.18 -11.45
CA LEU A 25 -83.95 80.84 -12.05
C LEU A 25 -82.98 80.77 -13.23
N PHE A 26 -82.94 81.79 -14.09
CA PHE A 26 -82.00 81.86 -15.21
C PHE A 26 -80.54 81.91 -14.74
N LEU A 27 -80.24 82.69 -13.69
CA LEU A 27 -78.89 82.74 -13.10
C LEU A 27 -78.50 81.39 -12.49
N SER A 28 -79.41 80.77 -11.73
CA SER A 28 -79.21 79.44 -11.14
C SER A 28 -78.97 78.36 -12.20
N LEU A 29 -79.77 78.33 -13.27
CA LEU A 29 -79.57 77.43 -14.41
C LEU A 29 -78.21 77.66 -15.10
N LYS A 30 -77.77 78.92 -15.22
CA LYS A 30 -76.48 79.25 -15.82
C LYS A 30 -75.31 78.76 -14.95
N GLU A 31 -75.41 78.88 -13.63
CA GLU A 31 -74.42 78.34 -12.71
C GLU A 31 -74.42 76.82 -12.72
N GLN A 32 -75.60 76.19 -12.69
CA GLN A 32 -75.74 74.75 -12.76
C GLN A 32 -75.14 74.19 -14.05
N ARG A 33 -75.34 74.86 -15.19
CA ARG A 33 -74.71 74.50 -16.47
C ARG A 33 -73.18 74.61 -16.42
N LYS A 34 -72.62 75.63 -15.76
CA LYS A 34 -71.16 75.75 -15.56
C LYS A 34 -70.62 74.63 -14.67
N HIS A 35 -71.33 74.29 -13.60
CA HIS A 35 -70.96 73.17 -12.73
C HIS A 35 -71.01 71.84 -13.48
N GLN A 36 -72.04 71.61 -14.29
CA GLN A 36 -72.15 70.41 -15.14
C GLN A 36 -70.96 70.29 -16.11
N GLN A 37 -70.60 71.38 -16.80
CA GLN A 37 -69.44 71.38 -17.72
C GLN A 37 -68.11 71.07 -16.99
N LYS A 38 -67.92 71.60 -15.77
CA LYS A 38 -66.74 71.28 -14.95
C LYS A 38 -66.73 69.80 -14.58
N LEU A 39 -67.87 69.25 -14.18
CA LEU A 39 -68.00 67.84 -13.82
C LEU A 39 -67.70 66.93 -15.02
N GLU A 40 -68.25 67.23 -16.18
CA GLU A 40 -68.00 66.50 -17.44
C GLU A 40 -66.50 66.48 -17.77
N LYS A 41 -65.80 67.62 -17.63
CA LYS A 41 -64.36 67.68 -17.84
C LYS A 41 -63.59 66.79 -16.84
N THR A 42 -63.94 66.84 -15.56
CA THR A 42 -63.28 66.00 -14.54
C THR A 42 -63.53 64.51 -14.74
N VAL A 43 -64.74 64.13 -15.19
CA VAL A 43 -65.07 62.74 -15.49
C VAL A 43 -64.25 62.23 -16.69
N GLU A 44 -64.06 63.07 -17.71
CA GLU A 44 -63.25 62.70 -18.88
C GLU A 44 -61.76 62.56 -18.51
N GLU A 45 -61.22 63.46 -17.68
CA GLU A 45 -59.86 63.35 -17.16
C GLU A 45 -59.65 62.07 -16.32
N LEU A 46 -60.62 61.74 -15.46
CA LEU A 46 -60.57 60.51 -14.67
C LEU A 46 -60.65 59.25 -15.54
N LYS A 47 -61.50 59.23 -16.57
CA LYS A 47 -61.55 58.12 -17.53
C LYS A 47 -60.23 57.91 -18.27
N GLN A 48 -59.56 58.99 -18.65
CA GLN A 48 -58.25 58.90 -19.29
C GLN A 48 -57.19 58.34 -18.32
N GLN A 49 -57.20 58.79 -17.06
CA GLN A 49 -56.31 58.25 -16.04
C GLN A 49 -56.57 56.77 -15.76
N GLU A 50 -57.83 56.36 -15.67
CA GLU A 50 -58.23 54.96 -15.49
C GLU A 50 -57.72 54.10 -16.65
N ALA A 51 -57.94 54.54 -17.90
CA ALA A 51 -57.45 53.82 -19.08
C ALA A 51 -55.91 53.67 -19.11
N ILE A 52 -55.17 54.68 -18.66
CA ILE A 52 -53.70 54.61 -18.52
C ILE A 52 -53.32 53.63 -17.40
N ALA A 53 -54.00 53.68 -16.26
CA ALA A 53 -53.76 52.77 -15.14
C ALA A 53 -54.00 51.31 -15.53
N THR A 54 -55.12 51.01 -16.20
CA THR A 54 -55.43 49.66 -16.67
C THR A 54 -54.38 49.14 -17.67
N LYS A 55 -53.89 49.99 -18.58
CA LYS A 55 -52.81 49.59 -19.50
C LYS A 55 -51.51 49.25 -18.77
N LYS A 56 -51.12 50.06 -17.77
CA LYS A 56 -49.95 49.80 -16.94
C LYS A 56 -50.10 48.52 -16.12
N GLU A 57 -51.30 48.27 -15.58
CA GLU A 57 -51.60 47.04 -14.84
C GLU A 57 -51.47 45.80 -15.75
N GLN A 58 -51.98 45.86 -16.98
CA GLN A 58 -51.83 44.78 -17.96
C GLN A 58 -50.36 44.53 -18.34
N GLU A 59 -49.57 45.60 -18.53
CA GLU A 59 -48.14 45.49 -18.81
C GLU A 59 -47.38 44.85 -17.66
N LEU A 60 -47.61 45.31 -16.42
CA LEU A 60 -47.00 44.72 -15.23
C LEU A 60 -47.41 43.26 -15.03
N THR A 61 -48.67 42.92 -15.27
CA THR A 61 -49.17 41.54 -15.20
C THR A 61 -48.44 40.64 -16.21
N ALA A 62 -48.22 41.12 -17.43
CA ALA A 62 -47.48 40.37 -18.45
C ALA A 62 -46.00 40.20 -18.09
N GLN A 63 -45.36 41.23 -17.52
CA GLN A 63 -43.98 41.15 -17.04
C GLN A 63 -43.83 40.16 -15.88
N LEU A 64 -44.73 40.22 -14.89
CA LEU A 64 -44.75 39.27 -13.77
C LEU A 64 -44.91 37.83 -14.26
N SER A 65 -45.84 37.57 -15.19
CA SER A 65 -46.03 36.24 -15.78
C SER A 65 -44.78 35.74 -16.53
N THR A 66 -44.03 36.64 -17.17
CA THR A 66 -42.79 36.30 -17.87
C THR A 66 -41.71 35.91 -16.86
N HIS A 67 -41.51 36.72 -15.82
CA HIS A 67 -40.53 36.43 -14.78
C HIS A 67 -40.87 35.18 -13.97
N GLU A 68 -42.15 34.91 -13.68
CA GLU A 68 -42.57 33.66 -13.04
C GLU A 68 -42.12 32.44 -13.85
N LYS A 69 -42.32 32.46 -15.18
CA LYS A 69 -41.87 31.37 -16.07
C LYS A 69 -40.36 31.23 -16.13
N GLU A 70 -39.63 32.34 -16.09
CA GLU A 70 -38.16 32.32 -16.04
C GLU A 70 -37.67 31.74 -14.72
N MET A 71 -38.26 32.14 -13.60
CA MET A 71 -37.95 31.57 -12.28
C MET A 71 -38.25 30.08 -12.23
N GLU A 72 -39.40 29.63 -12.77
CA GLU A 72 -39.77 28.21 -12.80
C GLU A 72 -38.75 27.37 -13.59
N LYS A 73 -38.29 27.87 -14.74
CA LYS A 73 -37.21 27.22 -15.51
C LYS A 73 -35.91 27.14 -14.72
N LEU A 74 -35.50 28.23 -14.08
CA LEU A 74 -34.28 28.25 -13.27
C LEU A 74 -34.35 27.30 -12.08
N VAL A 75 -35.51 27.20 -11.43
CA VAL A 75 -35.75 26.26 -10.33
C VAL A 75 -35.65 24.82 -10.83
N GLN A 76 -36.27 24.50 -11.97
CA GLN A 76 -36.18 23.16 -12.56
C GLN A 76 -34.72 22.81 -12.92
N GLU A 77 -34.00 23.71 -13.58
CA GLU A 77 -32.58 23.49 -13.90
C GLU A 77 -31.70 23.30 -12.66
N ALA A 78 -31.99 24.04 -11.58
CA ALA A 78 -31.27 23.89 -10.31
C ALA A 78 -31.56 22.53 -9.67
N GLN A 79 -32.80 22.06 -9.76
CA GLN A 79 -33.19 20.74 -9.27
C GLN A 79 -32.49 19.63 -10.06
N ASP A 80 -32.53 19.68 -11.40
CA ASP A 80 -31.87 18.70 -12.26
C ASP A 80 -30.35 18.63 -12.01
N LYS A 81 -29.69 19.78 -11.86
CA LYS A 81 -28.26 19.85 -11.51
C LYS A 81 -27.97 19.27 -10.13
N THR A 82 -28.87 19.46 -9.17
CA THR A 82 -28.74 18.88 -7.83
C THR A 82 -28.84 17.35 -7.87
N GLU A 83 -29.78 16.81 -8.64
CA GLU A 83 -29.94 15.37 -8.83
C GLU A 83 -28.71 14.75 -9.53
N GLN A 84 -28.17 15.41 -10.57
CA GLN A 84 -26.93 14.99 -11.23
C GLN A 84 -25.74 14.97 -10.27
N LEU A 85 -25.60 16.01 -9.43
CA LEU A 85 -24.54 16.04 -8.41
C LEU A 85 -24.68 14.92 -7.39
N GLU A 86 -25.90 14.58 -6.98
CA GLU A 86 -26.12 13.46 -6.06
C GLU A 86 -25.75 12.12 -6.71
N TYR A 87 -26.10 11.92 -7.98
CA TYR A 87 -25.71 10.73 -8.74
C TYR A 87 -24.18 10.60 -8.84
N LEU A 88 -23.49 11.66 -9.27
CA LEU A 88 -22.03 11.67 -9.38
C LEU A 88 -21.35 11.45 -8.02
N LYS A 89 -21.94 11.97 -6.93
CA LYS A 89 -21.44 11.74 -5.57
C LYS A 89 -21.55 10.26 -5.18
N LYS A 90 -22.64 9.57 -5.55
CA LYS A 90 -22.80 8.13 -5.33
C LYS A 90 -21.80 7.32 -6.15
N GLU A 91 -21.64 7.64 -7.43
CA GLU A 91 -20.67 6.98 -8.32
C GLU A 91 -19.23 7.15 -7.83
N ASN A 92 -18.83 8.38 -7.49
CA ASN A 92 -17.51 8.65 -6.89
C ASN A 92 -17.31 7.87 -5.58
N GLY A 93 -18.35 7.73 -4.76
CA GLY A 93 -18.30 6.91 -3.55
C GLY A 93 -18.02 5.43 -3.86
N GLN A 94 -18.66 4.87 -4.89
CA GLN A 94 -18.42 3.50 -5.35
C GLN A 94 -17.00 3.32 -5.89
N LEU A 95 -16.54 4.24 -6.74
CA LEU A 95 -15.18 4.22 -7.29
C LEU A 95 -14.12 4.26 -6.18
N PHE A 96 -14.33 5.07 -5.14
CA PHE A 96 -13.42 5.13 -4.00
C PHE A 96 -13.33 3.80 -3.23
N LEU A 97 -14.47 3.11 -3.06
CA LEU A 97 -14.49 1.78 -2.43
C LEU A 97 -13.74 0.75 -3.29
N SER A 98 -13.99 0.73 -4.60
CA SER A 98 -13.29 -0.16 -5.54
C SER A 98 -11.78 0.11 -5.56
N LEU A 99 -11.36 1.38 -5.56
CA LEU A 99 -9.95 1.75 -5.53
C LEU A 99 -9.28 1.33 -4.22
N LYS A 100 -9.98 1.47 -3.08
CA LYS A 100 -9.48 1.01 -1.78
C LYS A 100 -9.33 -0.52 -1.74
N GLU A 101 -10.25 -1.26 -2.33
CA GLU A 101 -10.17 -2.71 -2.45
C GLU A 101 -9.02 -3.14 -3.36
N GLN A 102 -8.88 -2.51 -4.53
CA GLN A 102 -7.76 -2.74 -5.44
C GLN A 102 -6.41 -2.50 -4.77
N ARG A 103 -6.26 -1.41 -4.01
CA ARG A 103 -5.03 -1.12 -3.25
C ARG A 103 -4.71 -2.21 -2.23
N LYS A 104 -5.73 -2.77 -1.55
CA LYS A 104 -5.52 -3.91 -0.63
C LYS A 104 -5.05 -5.16 -1.37
N HIS A 105 -5.61 -5.45 -2.55
CA HIS A 105 -5.17 -6.57 -3.37
C HIS A 105 -3.73 -6.38 -3.85
N GLN A 106 -3.38 -5.16 -4.28
CA GLN A 106 -2.02 -4.82 -4.68
C GLN A 106 -1.02 -5.04 -3.55
N GLN A 107 -1.32 -4.54 -2.33
CA GLN A 107 -0.45 -4.78 -1.16
C GLN A 107 -0.27 -6.26 -0.83
N LYS A 108 -1.33 -7.08 -0.98
CA LYS A 108 -1.22 -8.53 -0.81
C LYS A 108 -0.32 -9.15 -1.86
N LEU A 109 -0.46 -8.76 -3.12
CA LEU A 109 0.38 -9.25 -4.22
C LEU A 109 1.84 -8.86 -4.03
N GLU A 110 2.13 -7.61 -3.67
CA GLU A 110 3.47 -7.14 -3.36
C GLU A 110 4.12 -7.97 -2.25
N LYS A 111 3.38 -8.26 -1.18
CA LYS A 111 3.85 -9.12 -0.10
C LYS A 111 4.17 -10.55 -0.59
N THR A 112 3.29 -11.16 -1.37
CA THR A 112 3.52 -12.50 -1.92
C THR A 112 4.74 -12.53 -2.84
N VAL A 113 4.92 -11.51 -3.68
CA VAL A 113 6.09 -11.41 -4.57
C VAL A 113 7.38 -11.30 -3.76
N GLU A 114 7.38 -10.52 -2.68
CA GLU A 114 8.56 -10.40 -1.81
C GLU A 114 8.88 -11.73 -1.09
N GLU A 115 7.85 -12.43 -0.59
CA GLU A 115 8.02 -13.76 0.00
C GLU A 115 8.60 -14.78 -1.03
N LEU A 116 8.13 -14.74 -2.27
CA LEU A 116 8.64 -15.60 -3.35
C LEU A 116 10.08 -15.28 -3.72
N LYS A 117 10.46 -13.99 -3.80
CA LYS A 117 11.85 -13.59 -4.05
C LYS A 117 12.80 -14.10 -2.97
N GLN A 118 12.38 -14.04 -1.71
CA GLN A 118 13.18 -14.57 -0.59
C GLN A 118 13.33 -16.09 -0.69
N GLN A 119 12.26 -16.80 -1.04
CA GLN A 119 12.32 -18.25 -1.27
C GLN A 119 13.22 -18.62 -2.45
N GLU A 120 13.13 -17.88 -3.55
CA GLU A 120 13.99 -18.06 -4.73
C GLU A 120 15.46 -17.84 -4.40
N ALA A 121 15.79 -16.80 -3.63
CA ALA A 121 17.16 -16.54 -3.19
C ALA A 121 17.72 -17.68 -2.32
N ILE A 122 16.91 -18.21 -1.39
CA ILE A 122 17.28 -19.36 -0.56
C ILE A 122 17.49 -20.61 -1.41
N ALA A 123 16.57 -20.87 -2.35
CA ALA A 123 16.65 -22.02 -3.25
C ALA A 123 17.91 -21.96 -4.13
N THR A 124 18.19 -20.79 -4.71
CA THR A 124 19.39 -20.55 -5.55
C THR A 124 20.67 -20.76 -4.75
N LYS A 125 20.73 -20.26 -3.51
CA LYS A 125 21.89 -20.48 -2.64
C LYS A 125 22.11 -21.97 -2.34
N LYS A 126 21.03 -22.70 -2.05
CA LYS A 126 21.09 -24.14 -1.80
C LYS A 126 21.52 -24.93 -3.04
N GLU A 127 21.06 -24.53 -4.21
CA GLU A 127 21.47 -25.15 -5.48
C GLU A 127 22.97 -24.94 -5.73
N GLN A 128 23.49 -23.74 -5.47
CA GLN A 128 24.92 -23.46 -5.55
C GLN A 128 25.72 -24.34 -4.58
N GLU A 129 25.31 -24.43 -3.31
CA GLU A 129 25.97 -25.28 -2.30
C GLU A 129 26.02 -26.75 -2.72
N LEU A 130 24.91 -27.28 -3.25
CA LEU A 130 24.84 -28.66 -3.77
C LEU A 130 25.68 -28.87 -5.03
N THR A 131 25.79 -27.85 -5.87
CA THR A 131 26.62 -27.89 -7.08
C THR A 131 28.10 -27.95 -6.71
N ASP A 132 28.52 -27.14 -5.73
CA ASP A 132 29.88 -27.12 -5.21
C ASP A 132 30.24 -28.46 -4.54
N GLU A 133 29.34 -29.02 -3.71
CA GLU A 133 29.54 -30.33 -3.08
C GLU A 133 29.67 -31.46 -4.12
N ASN A 134 28.83 -31.45 -5.16
CA ASN A 134 28.90 -32.44 -6.24
C ASN A 134 30.23 -32.35 -7.01
N PHE A 135 30.74 -31.13 -7.22
CA PHE A 135 32.03 -30.93 -7.86
C PHE A 135 33.17 -31.53 -7.01
N ASP A 136 33.18 -31.24 -5.71
CA ASP A 136 34.17 -31.79 -4.76
C ASP A 136 34.12 -33.31 -4.68
N LEU A 137 32.92 -33.89 -4.60
CA LEU A 137 32.73 -35.35 -4.60
C LEU A 137 33.21 -35.98 -5.91
N SER A 138 32.93 -35.35 -7.05
CA SER A 138 33.39 -35.82 -8.36
C SER A 138 34.91 -35.82 -8.47
N LYS A 139 35.56 -34.77 -7.95
CA LYS A 139 37.02 -34.68 -7.87
C LYS A 139 37.61 -35.80 -7.01
N ARG A 140 37.10 -35.99 -5.78
CA ARG A 140 37.52 -37.08 -4.88
C ARG A 140 37.32 -38.46 -5.50
N LEU A 141 36.21 -38.66 -6.22
CA LEU A 141 35.93 -39.91 -6.92
C LEU A 141 36.97 -40.19 -8.02
N SER A 142 37.35 -39.16 -8.78
CA SER A 142 38.40 -39.26 -9.80
C SER A 142 39.77 -39.58 -9.18
N GLU A 143 40.13 -38.91 -8.09
CA GLU A 143 41.36 -39.19 -7.33
C GLU A 143 41.38 -40.64 -6.81
N ASN A 144 40.28 -41.10 -6.21
CA ASN A 144 40.14 -42.48 -5.75
C ASN A 144 40.26 -43.50 -6.90
N LYS A 145 39.69 -43.19 -8.07
CA LYS A 145 39.83 -44.05 -9.26
C LYS A 145 41.30 -44.19 -9.68
N MET A 146 42.07 -43.10 -9.64
CA MET A 146 43.50 -43.14 -9.94
C MET A 146 44.28 -43.97 -8.91
N ILE A 147 43.97 -43.80 -7.62
CA ILE A 147 44.58 -44.58 -6.53
C ILE A 147 44.30 -46.08 -6.75
N CYS A 148 43.06 -46.47 -7.05
CA CYS A 148 42.71 -47.87 -7.33
C CYS A 148 43.52 -48.44 -8.50
N ILE A 149 43.72 -47.66 -9.58
CA ILE A 149 44.54 -48.10 -10.73
C ILE A 149 46.00 -48.33 -10.29
N VAL A 150 46.57 -47.43 -9.50
CA VAL A 150 47.95 -47.57 -8.99
C VAL A 150 48.07 -48.78 -8.08
N LEU A 151 47.15 -48.96 -7.13
CA LEU A 151 47.14 -50.10 -6.22
C LEU A 151 46.96 -51.42 -6.96
N GLN A 152 46.16 -51.45 -8.03
CA GLN A 152 45.98 -52.65 -8.85
C GLN A 152 47.28 -53.05 -9.56
N ARG A 153 48.00 -52.09 -10.15
CA ARG A 153 49.33 -52.35 -10.77
C ARG A 153 50.35 -52.82 -9.75
N GLU A 154 50.36 -52.21 -8.57
CA GLU A 154 51.27 -52.57 -7.49
C GLU A 154 50.98 -53.97 -6.95
N LYS A 155 49.70 -54.34 -6.83
CA LYS A 155 49.27 -55.69 -6.51
C LYS A 155 49.80 -56.70 -7.54
N GLU A 156 49.60 -56.45 -8.83
CA GLU A 156 50.09 -57.33 -9.92
C GLU A 156 51.62 -57.47 -9.89
N ARG A 157 52.35 -56.38 -9.62
CA ARG A 157 53.81 -56.39 -9.47
C ARG A 157 54.25 -57.27 -8.29
N LEU A 158 53.65 -57.07 -7.12
CA LEU A 158 53.96 -57.85 -5.92
C LEU A 158 53.59 -59.32 -6.06
N GLU A 159 52.48 -59.64 -6.74
CA GLU A 159 52.08 -61.02 -7.06
C GLU A 159 53.14 -61.69 -7.96
N GLY A 160 53.62 -60.99 -9.00
CA GLY A 160 54.70 -61.48 -9.85
C GLY A 160 56.02 -61.71 -9.11
N GLU A 161 56.43 -60.78 -8.24
CA GLU A 161 57.61 -60.95 -7.38
C GLU A 161 57.46 -62.11 -6.40
N ASN A 162 56.27 -62.27 -5.81
CA ASN A 162 55.97 -63.37 -4.90
C ASN A 162 56.09 -64.73 -5.60
N ASP A 163 55.61 -64.83 -6.84
CA ASP A 163 55.71 -66.06 -7.64
C ASP A 163 57.15 -66.40 -8.03
N LEU A 164 57.97 -65.40 -8.34
CA LEU A 164 59.42 -65.58 -8.55
C LEU A 164 60.11 -66.07 -7.29
N LEU A 165 59.83 -65.44 -6.15
CA LEU A 165 60.38 -65.85 -4.85
C LEU A 165 59.96 -67.27 -4.47
N LYS A 166 58.69 -67.65 -4.68
CA LYS A 166 58.24 -69.03 -4.49
C LYS A 166 59.06 -70.00 -5.33
N ARG A 167 59.26 -69.72 -6.62
CA ARG A 167 60.06 -70.57 -7.51
C ARG A 167 61.52 -70.70 -7.06
N ASP A 168 62.15 -69.60 -6.69
CA ASP A 168 63.52 -69.60 -6.19
C ASP A 168 63.64 -70.32 -4.85
N ASN A 169 62.65 -70.18 -3.97
CA ASN A 169 62.58 -70.91 -2.70
C ASN A 169 62.47 -72.42 -2.95
N PHE A 170 61.58 -72.87 -3.85
CA PHE A 170 61.51 -74.28 -4.27
C PHE A 170 62.85 -74.78 -4.82
N ARG A 171 63.53 -73.98 -5.66
CA ARG A 171 64.86 -74.34 -6.20
C ARG A 171 65.90 -74.51 -5.09
N LEU A 172 65.94 -73.59 -4.12
CA LEU A 172 66.84 -73.65 -2.97
C LEU A 172 66.57 -74.88 -2.10
N MET A 173 65.30 -75.17 -1.81
CA MET A 173 64.89 -76.34 -1.06
C MET A 173 65.35 -77.64 -1.74
N SER A 174 65.22 -77.73 -3.07
CA SER A 174 65.74 -78.85 -3.85
C SER A 174 67.27 -79.00 -3.75
N TYR A 175 68.04 -77.90 -3.81
CA TYR A 175 69.51 -77.95 -3.61
C TYR A 175 69.92 -78.41 -2.21
N MET A 176 69.10 -78.14 -1.19
CA MET A 176 69.35 -78.59 0.18
C MET A 176 68.87 -80.04 0.43
N GLY A 177 68.34 -80.73 -0.58
CA GLY A 177 67.76 -82.07 -0.43
C GLY A 177 66.51 -82.11 0.45
N LEU A 178 65.88 -80.95 0.65
CA LEU A 178 64.65 -80.80 1.42
C LEU A 178 63.47 -80.84 0.45
N ASP A 179 63.20 -82.03 -0.11
CA ASP A 179 62.03 -82.24 -0.96
C ASP A 179 60.75 -82.17 -0.10
N PHE A 180 59.70 -81.55 -0.65
CA PHE A 180 58.44 -81.27 0.04
C PHE A 180 57.71 -82.53 0.55
N ASP A 181 58.11 -83.72 0.07
CA ASP A 181 57.53 -85.00 0.47
C ASP A 181 58.12 -85.59 1.77
N SER A 182 59.06 -84.91 2.44
CA SER A 182 59.70 -85.44 3.66
C SER A 182 59.54 -84.60 4.94
N LEU A 183 58.76 -83.51 4.93
CA LEU A 183 58.54 -82.69 6.12
C LEU A 183 57.04 -82.41 6.35
N PRO A 184 56.46 -82.80 7.50
CA PRO A 184 55.09 -82.42 7.82
C PRO A 184 55.06 -80.91 8.04
N PHE A 185 54.31 -80.21 7.20
CA PHE A 185 53.90 -78.84 7.43
C PHE A 185 53.08 -78.79 8.73
N GLN A 186 53.73 -78.51 9.87
CA GLN A 186 53.02 -78.17 11.08
C GLN A 186 52.61 -76.70 11.01
N VAL A 187 51.34 -76.50 10.66
CA VAL A 187 50.56 -75.33 11.08
C VAL A 187 50.72 -75.20 12.61
N PRO A 188 51.13 -74.06 13.16
CA PRO A 188 50.97 -73.82 14.59
C PRO A 188 49.48 -73.62 14.87
N THR A 189 48.77 -74.72 15.14
CA THR A 189 47.54 -74.68 15.92
C THR A 189 47.93 -74.30 17.35
N SER A 190 47.81 -73.02 17.67
CA SER A 190 47.95 -72.54 19.04
C SER A 190 46.64 -72.78 19.78
N ASP A 191 46.43 -74.03 20.20
CA ASP A 191 45.48 -74.38 21.26
C ASP A 191 46.17 -75.32 22.26
N GLN A 192 46.14 -74.88 23.53
CA GLN A 192 46.41 -75.61 24.77
C GLN A 192 47.86 -76.00 25.15
N GLY A 193 48.36 -75.30 26.17
CA GLY A 193 48.55 -75.96 27.47
C GLY A 193 49.94 -75.88 28.08
N GLY A 194 49.97 -75.62 29.39
CA GLY A 194 50.97 -76.21 30.28
C GLY A 194 51.93 -75.22 30.94
N ALA A 195 51.77 -75.07 32.25
CA ALA A 195 52.62 -74.30 33.14
C ALA A 195 54.08 -74.81 33.15
N GLY A 196 55.02 -73.87 33.13
CA GLY A 196 56.44 -74.11 33.37
C GLY A 196 57.05 -72.86 33.98
N GLN A 197 57.23 -72.87 35.30
CA GLN A 197 57.97 -71.86 36.05
C GLN A 197 59.42 -71.83 35.55
N ASN A 198 59.93 -70.65 35.18
CA ASN A 198 61.34 -70.28 35.35
C ASN A 198 61.53 -68.76 35.20
N PRO A 199 62.57 -68.18 35.83
CA PRO A 199 62.50 -66.90 36.51
C PRO A 199 63.24 -65.78 35.76
N GLY A 200 62.72 -64.56 35.90
CA GLY A 200 63.54 -63.35 35.95
C GLY A 200 64.27 -62.92 34.67
N LEU A 201 63.53 -62.46 33.66
CA LEU A 201 64.01 -61.40 32.77
C LEU A 201 62.85 -60.42 32.54
N VAL A 202 62.81 -59.37 33.36
CA VAL A 202 61.89 -58.24 33.22
C VAL A 202 62.41 -57.36 32.09
N PHE A 203 61.86 -57.52 30.88
CA PHE A 203 61.82 -56.42 29.92
C PHE A 203 60.43 -55.79 30.01
N GLY A 204 60.36 -54.62 30.64
CA GLY A 204 59.12 -53.91 30.91
C GLY A 204 58.43 -53.44 29.62
N ASN A 205 57.15 -53.80 29.50
CA ASN A 205 56.20 -53.15 28.60
C ASN A 205 55.43 -52.09 29.40
N PRO A 206 55.49 -50.78 29.08
CA PRO A 206 54.93 -49.72 29.91
C PRO A 206 53.41 -49.48 29.74
N TYR A 207 52.66 -50.35 29.06
CA TYR A 207 51.21 -50.17 28.92
C TYR A 207 50.45 -51.50 29.03
N PHE A 208 50.41 -52.10 30.22
CA PHE A 208 49.40 -53.13 30.53
C PHE A 208 48.96 -53.02 31.99
N GLY A 209 47.81 -52.36 32.20
CA GLY A 209 47.10 -52.37 33.47
C GLY A 209 46.18 -51.16 33.64
N ILE A 210 44.89 -51.39 33.42
CA ILE A 210 43.66 -50.81 34.02
C ILE A 210 42.56 -51.12 32.99
N GLN A 211 41.98 -52.32 33.01
CA GLN A 211 40.84 -52.72 33.83
C GLN A 211 39.58 -51.87 33.57
N GLU A 212 38.62 -52.54 32.96
CA GLU A 212 37.29 -52.09 32.57
C GLU A 212 36.53 -51.41 33.71
N SER A 213 35.94 -50.24 33.42
CA SER A 213 34.77 -49.78 34.16
C SER A 213 33.88 -48.92 33.27
N SER A 214 32.62 -49.32 33.23
CA SER A 214 31.53 -48.81 32.42
C SER A 214 31.07 -47.41 32.84
N ALA A 215 30.49 -46.68 31.86
CA ALA A 215 29.32 -45.77 31.94
C ALA A 215 29.54 -44.44 31.14
N PRO A 216 28.48 -43.66 30.84
CA PRO A 216 27.96 -43.53 29.49
C PRO A 216 28.14 -42.12 28.90
N SER A 217 27.92 -42.04 27.58
CA SER A 217 27.77 -40.81 26.79
C SER A 217 26.94 -39.71 27.46
N LEU A 218 27.46 -38.49 27.53
CA LEU A 218 26.71 -37.28 27.86
C LEU A 218 26.80 -36.23 26.75
N ARG A 219 25.76 -36.20 25.91
CA ARG A 219 25.26 -34.99 25.24
C ARG A 219 24.29 -34.25 26.18
N THR A 220 24.08 -32.97 25.87
CA THR A 220 23.04 -32.03 26.35
C THR A 220 23.34 -31.20 27.62
N ILE A 221 23.90 -30.00 27.39
CA ILE A 221 23.81 -28.89 28.34
C ILE A 221 22.51 -28.13 28.04
N LYS A 222 21.54 -28.24 28.95
CA LYS A 222 20.34 -27.40 29.03
C LYS A 222 20.69 -26.05 29.69
N LYS A 223 19.99 -25.00 29.23
CA LYS A 223 19.97 -23.64 29.78
C LYS A 223 19.64 -23.63 31.28
N CYS A 224 20.24 -22.73 32.05
CA CYS A 224 19.84 -22.38 33.41
C CYS A 224 18.91 -21.15 33.38
N PRO A 225 17.67 -21.24 33.88
CA PRO A 225 16.83 -20.10 34.19
C PRO A 225 17.11 -19.70 35.64
N THR A 226 17.41 -18.42 35.90
CA THR A 226 17.49 -17.74 37.23
C THR A 226 18.88 -17.31 37.72
N CYS A 227 19.61 -16.47 36.96
CA CYS A 227 20.51 -15.48 37.58
C CYS A 227 20.68 -14.25 36.68
N LYS A 228 20.58 -13.05 37.28
CA LYS A 228 20.66 -11.71 36.67
C LYS A 228 22.01 -11.05 37.02
N SER A 229 22.31 -10.02 36.22
CA SER A 229 23.26 -8.89 36.36
C SER A 229 24.76 -9.07 36.07
N ASN A 230 25.12 -8.61 34.86
CA ASN A 230 26.05 -7.52 34.49
C ASN A 230 27.34 -7.31 35.28
N LEU A 231 28.47 -7.25 34.55
CA LEU A 231 29.45 -6.16 34.62
C LEU A 231 30.38 -6.18 33.39
N ALA A 232 30.74 -4.98 32.96
CA ALA A 232 31.47 -4.62 31.74
C ALA A 232 33.00 -4.64 31.93
N ASP A 233 33.70 -4.51 30.79
CA ASP A 233 35.04 -3.92 30.54
C ASP A 233 35.69 -4.72 29.39
N ASP A 234 35.66 -4.27 28.14
CA ASP A 234 36.37 -3.14 27.51
C ASP A 234 37.90 -3.29 27.56
N VAL A 235 38.52 -3.76 26.47
CA VAL A 235 39.83 -3.30 25.98
C VAL A 235 39.91 -3.49 24.45
N PHE A 236 39.74 -2.36 23.76
CA PHE A 236 40.28 -1.88 22.49
C PHE A 236 41.29 -2.73 21.68
N ASP A 237 41.09 -2.73 20.35
CA ASP A 237 42.17 -2.41 19.40
C ASP A 237 41.63 -1.64 18.19
N HIS A 238 42.31 -0.55 17.82
CA HIS A 238 41.81 0.51 16.94
C HIS A 238 42.89 0.92 15.92
N ILE A 239 42.77 0.49 14.66
CA ILE A 239 43.45 1.07 13.48
C ILE A 239 42.48 0.87 12.28
N SER A 240 41.55 1.80 12.03
CA SER A 240 41.63 2.87 11.01
C SER A 240 42.11 2.46 9.61
N GLN A 241 41.20 2.39 8.62
CA GLN A 241 41.06 3.42 7.57
C GLN A 241 39.98 3.06 6.52
N GLN A 242 39.02 3.99 6.41
CA GLN A 242 38.37 4.52 5.20
C GLN A 242 37.62 3.56 4.25
N HIS A 243 36.28 3.65 4.25
CA HIS A 243 35.42 3.93 3.08
C HIS A 243 33.94 4.02 3.55
N PRO A 244 33.07 4.77 2.83
CA PRO A 244 32.47 6.02 3.28
C PRO A 244 31.16 5.88 4.06
N MET A 245 30.90 6.84 4.95
CA MET A 245 29.55 7.10 5.46
C MET A 245 28.63 7.39 4.27
N GLU A 246 27.62 6.54 4.04
CA GLU A 246 26.49 6.86 3.20
C GLU A 246 25.85 8.15 3.74
N THR A 247 26.07 9.24 3.00
CA THR A 247 25.33 10.48 3.20
C THR A 247 23.86 10.17 2.99
N LEU A 248 23.09 10.10 4.08
CA LEU A 248 21.63 9.97 4.07
C LEU A 248 21.04 11.20 3.37
N SER A 249 20.91 11.17 2.04
CA SER A 249 20.22 12.20 1.28
C SER A 249 18.71 12.00 1.38
N LEU A 250 17.98 13.11 1.50
CA LEU A 250 16.52 13.16 1.49
C LEU A 250 16.08 13.59 0.10
N ASP A 251 15.41 12.69 -0.62
CA ASP A 251 15.00 12.94 -2.01
C ASP A 251 13.52 13.29 -2.08
N CYS A 252 13.19 14.36 -2.79
CA CYS A 252 11.81 14.80 -2.97
C CYS A 252 11.08 13.86 -3.94
N PRO A 253 9.99 13.18 -3.51
CA PRO A 253 9.30 12.18 -4.32
C PRO A 253 8.47 12.77 -5.47
N ILE A 254 8.46 14.10 -5.62
CA ILE A 254 7.62 14.82 -6.60
C ILE A 254 8.46 15.39 -7.74
N CYS A 255 9.72 15.78 -7.49
CA CYS A 255 10.57 16.39 -8.50
C CYS A 255 12.05 15.97 -8.44
N ASP A 256 12.33 14.86 -7.75
CA ASP A 256 13.64 14.19 -7.70
C ASP A 256 14.82 15.09 -7.27
N LYS A 257 14.53 16.16 -6.51
CA LYS A 257 15.56 17.00 -5.90
C LYS A 257 16.07 16.35 -4.62
N SER A 258 17.38 16.21 -4.52
CA SER A 258 18.07 15.65 -3.36
C SER A 258 18.56 16.74 -2.40
N PHE A 259 18.41 16.48 -1.11
CA PHE A 259 18.81 17.36 -0.02
C PHE A 259 19.70 16.58 0.95
N SER A 260 20.61 17.26 1.63
CA SER A 260 21.48 16.60 2.62
C SER A 260 20.68 16.23 3.89
N ALA A 261 21.13 15.23 4.65
CA ALA A 261 20.52 14.83 5.94
C ALA A 261 20.28 16.02 6.90
N ASN A 262 21.14 17.03 6.79
CA ASN A 262 21.18 18.20 7.67
C ASN A 262 20.14 19.27 7.28
N GLU A 263 19.51 19.14 6.11
CA GLU A 263 18.62 20.13 5.48
C GLU A 263 17.14 19.72 5.58
N LYS A 264 16.79 18.96 6.63
CA LYS A 264 15.44 18.39 6.81
C LYS A 264 14.31 19.42 6.70
N GLN A 265 14.49 20.60 7.27
CA GLN A 265 13.46 21.65 7.26
C GLN A 265 13.25 22.23 5.86
N ILE A 266 14.33 22.38 5.07
CA ILE A 266 14.26 22.85 3.69
C ILE A 266 13.56 21.81 2.81
N PHE A 267 13.84 20.52 3.05
CA PHE A 267 13.14 19.41 2.40
C PHE A 267 11.64 19.42 2.68
N GLU A 268 11.22 19.59 3.95
CA GLU A 268 9.81 19.64 4.34
C GLU A 268 9.08 20.84 3.69
N ASP A 269 9.69 22.03 3.72
CA ASP A 269 9.14 23.23 3.06
C ASP A 269 9.03 23.04 1.54
N HIS A 270 10.03 22.39 0.93
CA HIS A 270 10.04 22.10 -0.51
C HIS A 270 8.92 21.12 -0.91
N VAL A 271 8.70 20.06 -0.14
CA VAL A 271 7.59 19.13 -0.37
C VAL A 271 6.24 19.85 -0.22
N PHE A 272 6.14 20.80 0.72
CA PHE A 272 4.92 21.60 0.91
C PHE A 272 4.59 22.49 -0.29
N CYS A 273 5.59 23.05 -0.99
CA CYS A 273 5.38 23.86 -2.19
C CYS A 273 4.69 23.12 -3.35
N HIS A 274 4.76 21.79 -3.40
CA HIS A 274 4.03 21.01 -4.42
C HIS A 274 2.55 20.78 -4.09
N THR A 275 2.15 21.12 -2.87
CA THR A 275 0.77 20.94 -2.37
C THR A 275 -0.06 22.23 -2.50
N LEU A 276 0.57 23.35 -2.86
CA LEU A 276 -0.03 24.66 -3.11
C LEU A 276 -0.19 24.92 -4.61
#